data_AF-A0A3S9BBH6-F1
#
_entry.id   AF-A0A3S9BBH6-F1
#
_cell.length_a   1.000
_cell.length_b   1.000
_cell.length_c   1.000
_cell.angle_alpha   90.00
_cell.angle_beta   90.00
_cell.angle_gamma   90.00
#
_symmetry.space_group_name_H-M   'P 1'
#
loop_
_entity.id
_entity.type
_entity.pdbx_description
1 polymer ?
#
loop_
_entity_poly.entity_id
_entity_poly.type
_entity_poly.pdbx_seq_one_letter_code
_entity_poly.pdbx_strand_id
1 'polypeptide(L)'
;MVLYMSSAMAYLHAMDMKLAGRANKDKSIQFAMAIDPAPVDVFQPSTFSEISIPVEIVNLGRPGQIPRTALASETATAIPEGRYSTIEDASHYSMFGECKPGATEITDSEQIGDPICSDGGGQFRLEIHKRLIAMATEAFSRALKPAH
;
A
#
# COMPACT_ATOMS: atom_id res chain seq x y z
N MET A 1 36.31 -3.17 -20.16
CA MET A 1 36.13 -4.04 -18.97
C MET A 1 34.63 -4.21 -18.75
N VAL A 2 34.04 -5.25 -19.36
CA VAL A 2 32.63 -5.58 -19.16
C VAL A 2 32.56 -6.33 -17.83
N LEU A 3 32.09 -5.67 -16.78
CA LEU A 3 31.77 -6.32 -15.53
C LEU A 3 30.51 -7.16 -15.77
N TYR A 4 30.72 -8.48 -15.87
CA TYR A 4 29.65 -9.47 -15.75
C TYR A 4 29.03 -9.34 -14.35
N MET A 5 27.88 -8.68 -14.26
CA MET A 5 26.98 -8.89 -13.12
C MET A 5 26.40 -10.29 -13.26
N SER A 6 27.02 -11.27 -12.59
CA SER A 6 26.48 -12.62 -12.47
C SER A 6 25.14 -12.54 -11.75
N SER A 7 24.06 -12.69 -12.52
CA SER A 7 22.69 -12.73 -12.05
C SER A 7 22.46 -14.07 -11.36
N ALA A 8 22.65 -14.14 -10.04
CA ALA A 8 21.91 -15.10 -9.24
C ALA A 8 20.46 -14.60 -9.16
N MET A 9 19.70 -14.76 -10.24
CA MET A 9 18.26 -14.55 -10.23
C MET A 9 17.68 -15.60 -9.27
N ALA A 10 17.18 -15.15 -8.12
CA ALA A 10 16.63 -16.06 -7.12
C ALA A 10 15.47 -16.87 -7.75
N TYR A 11 15.58 -18.19 -7.76
CA TYR A 11 14.50 -19.06 -8.21
C TYR A 11 13.45 -19.15 -7.10
N LEU A 12 12.44 -18.27 -7.16
CA LEU A 12 11.42 -18.13 -6.11
C LEU A 12 10.69 -19.44 -5.80
N HIS A 13 10.53 -20.34 -6.78
CA HIS A 13 9.87 -21.63 -6.56
C HIS A 13 10.68 -22.62 -5.69
N ALA A 14 11.99 -22.42 -5.50
CA ALA A 14 12.79 -23.22 -4.57
C ALA A 14 12.96 -22.55 -3.19
N MET A 15 12.37 -21.36 -2.98
CA MET A 15 12.45 -20.70 -1.69
C MET A 15 11.52 -21.38 -0.68
N ASP A 16 11.99 -21.48 0.57
CA ASP A 16 11.14 -21.94 1.67
C ASP A 16 10.09 -20.87 1.99
N MET A 17 8.84 -21.15 1.58
CA MET A 17 7.72 -20.23 1.75
C MET A 17 7.12 -20.25 3.16
N LYS A 18 7.63 -21.08 4.09
CA LYS A 18 7.12 -21.12 5.48
C LYS A 18 7.16 -19.76 6.15
N LEU A 19 8.21 -18.98 5.92
CA LEU A 19 8.33 -17.64 6.51
C LEU A 19 7.35 -16.64 5.90
N ALA A 20 7.02 -16.78 4.61
CA ALA A 20 6.06 -15.91 3.93
C ALA A 20 4.60 -16.24 4.32
N GLY A 21 4.29 -17.52 4.52
CA GLY A 21 2.95 -17.99 4.85
C GLY A 21 2.64 -18.12 6.35
N ARG A 22 3.58 -17.77 7.24
CA ARG A 22 3.35 -17.89 8.70
C ARG A 22 2.35 -16.85 9.20
N ALA A 23 1.64 -17.19 10.27
CA ALA A 23 0.87 -16.20 11.03
C ALA A 23 1.82 -15.23 11.75
N ASN A 24 1.68 -13.93 11.50
CA ASN A 24 2.46 -12.87 12.17
C ASN A 24 1.61 -12.13 13.22
N LYS A 25 0.68 -12.84 13.88
CA LYS A 25 -0.22 -12.26 14.87
C LYS A 25 0.58 -11.80 16.09
N ASP A 26 0.52 -10.51 16.39
CA ASP A 26 1.06 -9.91 17.60
C ASP A 26 -0.09 -9.35 18.44
N LYS A 27 -0.23 -9.80 19.69
CA LYS A 27 -1.31 -9.40 20.59
C LYS A 27 -1.17 -7.97 21.11
N SER A 28 0.01 -7.36 20.98
CA SER A 28 0.24 -5.97 21.38
C SER A 28 -0.31 -4.97 20.36
N ILE A 29 -0.51 -5.39 19.11
CA ILE A 29 -1.10 -4.57 18.06
C ILE A 29 -2.61 -4.56 18.26
N GLN A 30 -3.18 -3.35 18.42
CA GLN A 30 -4.61 -3.14 18.66
C GLN A 30 -5.34 -2.52 17.45
N PHE A 31 -4.59 -2.02 16.48
CA PHE A 31 -5.10 -1.34 15.30
C PHE A 31 -4.05 -1.37 14.18
N ALA A 32 -4.50 -1.41 12.93
CA ALA A 32 -3.64 -1.23 11.76
C ALA A 32 -4.26 -0.29 10.74
N MET A 33 -3.42 0.51 10.08
CA MET A 33 -3.78 1.26 8.87
C MET A 33 -2.88 0.79 7.74
N ALA A 34 -3.47 0.30 6.65
CA ALA A 34 -2.78 -0.13 5.45
C ALA A 34 -3.03 0.88 4.32
N ILE A 35 -1.97 1.55 3.88
CA ILE A 35 -2.00 2.52 2.79
C ILE A 35 -1.57 1.79 1.50
N ASP A 36 -2.50 1.74 0.55
CA ASP A 36 -2.43 1.09 -0.75
C ASP A 36 -1.74 -0.28 -0.73
N PRO A 37 -2.22 -1.22 0.09
CA PRO A 37 -1.57 -2.52 0.23
C PRO A 37 -1.53 -3.24 -1.11
N ALA A 38 -0.36 -3.75 -1.46
CA ALA A 38 -0.13 -4.59 -2.63
C ALA A 38 1.03 -5.57 -2.36
N PRO A 39 1.01 -6.80 -2.93
CA PRO A 39 -0.08 -7.37 -3.68
C PRO A 39 -1.19 -7.92 -2.76
N VAL A 40 -2.45 -7.49 -2.91
CA VAL A 40 -3.58 -8.05 -2.15
C VAL A 40 -4.18 -9.29 -2.81
N ASP A 41 -3.98 -9.45 -4.11
CA ASP A 41 -4.50 -10.54 -4.93
C ASP A 41 -3.77 -11.89 -4.75
N VAL A 42 -2.70 -11.91 -3.95
CA VAL A 42 -1.97 -13.15 -3.61
C VAL A 42 -2.47 -13.81 -2.32
N PHE A 43 -3.31 -13.13 -1.53
CA PHE A 43 -3.85 -13.67 -0.29
C PHE A 43 -5.13 -14.49 -0.53
N GLN A 44 -5.30 -15.56 0.23
CA GLN A 44 -6.56 -16.31 0.23
C GLN A 44 -7.63 -15.49 0.97
N PRO A 45 -8.78 -15.15 0.36
CA PRO A 45 -9.75 -14.23 0.96
C PRO A 45 -10.23 -14.63 2.37
N SER A 46 -10.32 -15.94 2.66
CA SER A 46 -10.77 -16.44 3.97
C SER A 46 -9.83 -16.05 5.12
N THR A 47 -8.54 -15.78 4.86
CA THR A 47 -7.58 -15.43 5.93
C THR A 47 -7.87 -14.07 6.55
N PHE A 48 -8.53 -13.16 5.82
CA PHE A 48 -8.87 -11.83 6.34
C PHE A 48 -9.92 -11.88 7.44
N SER A 49 -10.76 -12.93 7.45
CA SER A 49 -11.76 -13.13 8.51
C SER A 49 -11.16 -13.45 9.89
N GLU A 50 -9.89 -13.87 9.92
CA GLU A 50 -9.15 -14.18 11.16
C GLU A 50 -8.54 -12.94 11.82
N ILE A 51 -8.58 -11.78 11.15
CA ILE A 51 -8.08 -10.52 11.68
C ILE A 51 -9.05 -10.02 12.76
N SER A 52 -8.54 -9.94 13.99
CA SER A 52 -9.32 -9.63 15.19
C SER A 52 -9.10 -8.20 15.73
N ILE A 53 -8.55 -7.31 14.90
CA ILE A 53 -8.33 -5.91 15.23
C ILE A 53 -9.00 -5.04 14.16
N PRO A 54 -9.38 -3.79 14.46
CA PRO A 54 -9.83 -2.86 13.44
C PRO A 54 -8.71 -2.57 12.44
N VAL A 55 -9.07 -2.55 11.15
CA VAL A 55 -8.13 -2.23 10.06
C VAL A 55 -8.71 -1.11 9.19
N GLU A 56 -7.95 -0.04 9.03
CA GLU A 56 -8.24 1.01 8.05
C GLU A 56 -7.46 0.72 6.77
N ILE A 57 -8.15 0.62 5.63
CA ILE A 57 -7.52 0.45 4.31
C ILE A 57 -7.80 1.71 3.48
N VAL A 58 -6.74 2.27 2.92
CA VAL A 58 -6.80 3.42 2.01
C VAL A 58 -6.20 3.03 0.68
N ASN A 59 -6.96 2.92 -0.41
CA ASN A 59 -6.37 2.81 -1.74
C ASN A 59 -6.05 4.18 -2.33
N LEU A 60 -5.02 4.23 -3.17
CA LEU A 60 -4.62 5.43 -3.90
C LEU A 60 -5.00 5.29 -5.37
N GLY A 61 -5.69 6.31 -5.89
CA GLY A 61 -6.18 6.36 -7.25
C GLY A 61 -7.68 6.22 -7.40
N ARG A 62 -8.13 6.48 -8.62
CA ARG A 62 -9.55 6.50 -8.95
C ARG A 62 -10.15 5.09 -8.93
N PRO A 63 -11.32 4.89 -8.31
CA PRO A 63 -12.09 3.66 -8.46
C PRO A 63 -12.23 3.26 -9.94
N GLY A 64 -12.00 1.99 -10.25
CA GLY A 64 -11.99 1.47 -11.62
C GLY A 64 -10.66 1.67 -12.38
N GLN A 65 -9.72 2.46 -11.85
CA GLN A 65 -8.36 2.61 -12.40
C GLN A 65 -7.27 2.01 -11.50
N ILE A 66 -7.59 1.69 -10.24
CA ILE A 66 -6.68 0.99 -9.33
C ILE A 66 -6.40 -0.42 -9.87
N PRO A 67 -5.12 -0.82 -10.07
CA PRO A 67 -4.77 -2.16 -10.52
C PRO A 67 -5.30 -3.24 -9.57
N ARG A 68 -5.67 -4.41 -10.11
CA ARG A 68 -6.20 -5.52 -9.29
C ARG A 68 -5.29 -5.92 -8.13
N THR A 69 -3.99 -5.84 -8.32
CA THR A 69 -3.02 -6.19 -7.27
C THR A 69 -3.01 -5.22 -6.09
N ALA A 70 -3.49 -3.99 -6.26
CA ALA A 70 -3.63 -3.01 -5.19
C ALA A 70 -5.08 -2.86 -4.70
N LEU A 71 -6.08 -3.21 -5.51
CA LEU A 71 -7.49 -3.00 -5.19
C LEU A 71 -7.94 -3.81 -3.95
N ALA A 72 -8.02 -3.14 -2.80
CA ALA A 72 -8.19 -3.76 -1.49
C ALA A 72 -9.60 -3.58 -0.91
N SER A 73 -10.59 -3.22 -1.74
CA SER A 73 -11.99 -3.04 -1.31
C SER A 73 -12.63 -4.35 -0.83
N GLU A 74 -12.37 -5.45 -1.53
CA GLU A 74 -12.80 -6.80 -1.12
C GLU A 74 -12.07 -7.25 0.15
N THR A 75 -10.76 -6.98 0.24
CA THR A 75 -9.96 -7.22 1.45
C THR A 75 -10.57 -6.53 2.67
N ALA A 76 -10.90 -5.24 2.56
CA ALA A 76 -11.52 -4.48 3.64
C ALA A 76 -12.86 -5.07 4.06
N THR A 77 -13.66 -5.54 3.10
CA THR A 77 -14.96 -6.17 3.35
C THR A 77 -14.83 -7.53 4.04
N ALA A 78 -13.76 -8.27 3.78
CA ALA A 78 -13.49 -9.57 4.38
C ALA A 78 -12.97 -9.49 5.83
N ILE A 79 -12.51 -8.30 6.28
CA ILE A 79 -12.06 -8.06 7.65
C ILE A 79 -13.28 -7.67 8.52
N PRO A 80 -13.55 -8.35 9.65
CA PRO A 80 -14.74 -8.06 10.47
C PRO A 80 -14.88 -6.60 10.91
N GLU A 81 -13.76 -5.94 11.22
CA GLU A 81 -13.69 -4.53 11.59
C GLU A 81 -12.91 -3.69 10.56
N GLY A 82 -13.05 -4.06 9.28
CA GLY A 82 -12.43 -3.37 8.16
C GLY A 82 -13.15 -2.08 7.78
N ARG A 83 -12.39 -1.04 7.45
CA ARG A 83 -12.89 0.20 6.84
C ARG A 83 -12.11 0.48 5.56
N TYR A 84 -12.81 1.01 4.56
CA TYR A 84 -12.25 1.29 3.24
C TYR A 84 -12.45 2.75 2.85
N SER A 85 -11.41 3.34 2.28
CA SER A 85 -11.46 4.67 1.68
C SER A 85 -10.52 4.76 0.48
N THR A 86 -10.67 5.81 -0.32
CA THR A 86 -9.80 6.09 -1.46
C THR A 86 -9.35 7.55 -1.45
N ILE A 87 -8.16 7.80 -2.01
CA ILE A 87 -7.71 9.13 -2.42
C ILE A 87 -7.63 9.11 -3.95
N GLU A 88 -8.67 9.62 -4.61
CA GLU A 88 -8.83 9.49 -6.06
C GLU A 88 -7.74 10.20 -6.87
N ASP A 89 -7.25 11.32 -6.34
CA ASP A 89 -6.20 12.18 -6.90
C ASP A 89 -4.80 11.74 -6.46
N ALA A 90 -4.61 10.45 -6.18
CA ALA A 90 -3.31 9.86 -5.91
C ALA A 90 -2.97 8.76 -6.95
N SER A 91 -1.71 8.37 -6.99
CA SER A 91 -1.22 7.15 -7.61
C SER A 91 -0.63 6.25 -6.53
N HIS A 92 -0.36 4.98 -6.85
CA HIS A 92 0.36 4.07 -5.94
C HIS A 92 1.65 4.71 -5.40
N TYR A 93 2.34 5.47 -6.26
CA TYR A 93 3.60 6.12 -5.94
C TYR A 93 3.47 7.36 -5.05
N SER A 94 2.26 7.92 -4.91
CA SER A 94 2.00 9.08 -4.05
C SER A 94 2.17 8.79 -2.55
N MET A 95 2.31 7.53 -2.14
CA MET A 95 2.63 7.19 -0.74
C MET A 95 4.11 7.44 -0.39
N PHE A 96 4.99 7.49 -1.40
CA PHE A 96 6.43 7.66 -1.20
C PHE A 96 6.80 9.13 -1.09
N GLY A 97 8.07 9.39 -0.76
CA GLY A 97 8.58 10.76 -0.64
C GLY A 97 8.33 11.63 -1.88
N GLU A 98 8.39 12.95 -1.67
CA GLU A 98 8.31 13.93 -2.74
C GLU A 98 9.39 13.68 -3.80
N CYS A 99 9.02 13.85 -5.06
CA CYS A 99 9.96 13.72 -6.15
C CYS A 99 11.02 14.82 -6.09
N LYS A 100 12.27 14.44 -6.35
CA LYS A 100 13.36 15.40 -6.48
C LYS A 100 13.18 16.22 -7.75
N PRO A 101 13.72 17.46 -7.81
CA PRO A 101 13.75 18.21 -9.06
C PRO A 101 14.39 17.38 -10.19
N GLY A 102 13.79 17.38 -11.37
CA GLY A 102 14.28 16.61 -12.52
C GLY A 102 13.84 15.14 -12.56
N ALA A 103 13.13 14.64 -11.53
CA ALA A 103 12.80 13.22 -11.45
C ALA A 103 11.81 12.79 -12.54
N THR A 104 10.81 13.62 -12.88
CA THR A 104 9.85 13.32 -13.94
C THR A 104 10.55 13.17 -15.30
N GLU A 105 11.47 14.09 -15.61
CA GLU A 105 12.24 14.06 -16.85
C GLU A 105 13.13 12.83 -16.94
N ILE A 106 13.74 12.42 -15.81
CA ILE A 106 14.52 11.19 -15.73
C ILE A 106 13.61 9.98 -15.99
N THR A 107 12.47 9.87 -15.30
CA THR A 107 11.57 8.72 -15.47
C THR A 107 11.03 8.58 -16.89
N ASP A 108 10.76 9.71 -17.55
CA ASP A 108 10.32 9.74 -18.95
C ASP A 108 11.48 9.33 -19.89
N SER A 109 12.69 9.85 -19.65
CA SER A 109 13.87 9.54 -20.47
C SER A 109 14.30 8.08 -20.39
N GLU A 110 14.14 7.47 -19.20
CA GLU A 110 14.46 6.07 -18.94
C GLU A 110 13.31 5.13 -19.33
N GLN A 111 12.17 5.67 -19.79
CA GLN A 111 10.98 4.93 -20.20
C GLN A 111 10.51 3.94 -19.11
N ILE A 112 10.54 4.37 -17.84
CA ILE A 112 10.16 3.53 -16.72
C ILE A 112 8.69 3.08 -16.84
N GLY A 113 7.84 3.88 -17.50
CA GLY A 113 6.45 3.54 -17.84
C GLY A 113 5.46 3.67 -16.69
N ASP A 114 5.96 3.75 -15.45
CA ASP A 114 5.17 3.95 -14.25
C ASP A 114 5.05 5.44 -13.88
N PRO A 115 3.89 5.89 -13.37
CA PRO A 115 3.64 7.29 -12.99
C PRO A 115 4.31 7.64 -11.64
N ILE A 116 5.62 7.41 -11.51
CA ILE A 116 6.37 7.57 -10.25
C ILE A 116 6.28 9.00 -9.71
N CYS A 117 6.38 9.99 -10.60
CA CYS A 117 6.31 11.42 -10.28
C CYS A 117 5.07 12.11 -10.87
N SER A 118 4.08 11.32 -11.30
CA SER A 118 2.79 11.82 -11.77
C SER A 118 1.72 11.39 -10.78
N ASP A 119 1.36 12.29 -9.88
CA ASP A 119 0.28 12.08 -8.93
C ASP A 119 -1.09 12.30 -9.58
N GLY A 120 -2.12 11.65 -9.04
CA GLY A 120 -3.47 11.68 -9.62
C GLY A 120 -4.03 13.11 -9.69
N GLY A 121 -4.73 13.43 -10.78
CA GLY A 121 -5.48 14.70 -10.89
C GLY A 121 -4.65 15.99 -10.83
N GLY A 122 -3.32 15.93 -10.88
CA GLY A 122 -2.45 17.10 -10.88
C GLY A 122 -2.26 17.78 -9.51
N GLN A 123 -2.63 17.12 -8.40
CA GLN A 123 -2.29 17.59 -7.06
C GLN A 123 -0.79 17.48 -6.79
N PHE A 124 -0.27 18.33 -5.91
CA PHE A 124 1.07 18.15 -5.38
C PHE A 124 1.09 16.99 -4.39
N ARG A 125 2.11 16.13 -4.47
CA ARG A 125 2.32 15.03 -3.50
C ARG A 125 2.20 15.46 -2.04
N LEU A 126 2.67 16.66 -1.73
CA LEU A 126 2.58 17.25 -0.41
C LEU A 126 1.12 17.35 0.11
N GLU A 127 0.15 17.66 -0.74
CA GLU A 127 -1.27 17.72 -0.35
C GLU A 127 -1.85 16.33 -0.11
N ILE A 128 -1.44 15.33 -0.90
CA ILE A 128 -1.79 13.91 -0.67
C ILE A 128 -1.21 13.45 0.67
N HIS A 129 0.05 13.79 0.97
CA HIS A 129 0.67 13.49 2.27
C HIS A 129 -0.06 14.15 3.44
N LYS A 130 -0.43 15.42 3.33
CA LYS A 130 -1.23 16.11 4.36
C LYS A 130 -2.56 15.39 4.59
N ARG A 131 -3.23 14.95 3.52
CA ARG A 131 -4.47 14.19 3.62
C ARG A 131 -4.28 12.83 4.27
N LEU A 132 -3.24 12.08 3.90
CA LEU A 132 -2.88 10.81 4.53
C LEU A 132 -2.59 11.00 6.03
N ILE A 133 -1.84 12.05 6.41
CA ILE A 133 -1.56 12.38 7.82
C ILE A 133 -2.85 12.68 8.59
N ALA A 134 -3.77 13.45 8.00
CA ALA A 134 -5.05 13.75 8.62
C ALA A 134 -5.88 12.47 8.83
N MET A 135 -6.00 11.63 7.81
CA MET A 135 -6.70 10.35 7.88
C MET A 135 -6.07 9.41 8.91
N ALA A 136 -4.74 9.30 8.95
CA ALA A 136 -4.04 8.50 9.95
C ALA A 136 -4.30 9.02 11.36
N THR A 137 -4.16 10.33 11.58
CA THR A 137 -4.43 10.96 12.88
C THR A 137 -5.84 10.66 13.36
N GLU A 138 -6.83 10.78 12.49
CA GLU A 138 -8.23 10.47 12.81
C GLU A 138 -8.42 8.98 13.13
N ALA A 139 -7.87 8.09 12.30
CA ALA A 139 -8.02 6.65 12.46
C ALA A 139 -7.39 6.15 13.76
N PHE A 140 -6.15 6.57 14.05
CA PHE A 140 -5.47 6.24 15.31
C PHE A 140 -6.18 6.85 16.52
N SER A 141 -6.67 8.11 16.42
CA SER A 141 -7.44 8.73 17.50
C SER A 141 -8.76 8.02 17.78
N ARG A 142 -9.40 7.44 16.77
CA ARG A 142 -10.61 6.65 16.94
C ARG A 142 -10.30 5.29 17.56
N ALA A 143 -9.25 4.63 17.10
CA ALA A 143 -8.94 3.25 17.47
C ALA A 143 -8.25 3.11 18.85
N LEU A 144 -7.44 4.09 19.26
CA LEU A 144 -6.62 4.03 20.46
C LEU A 144 -7.10 4.96 21.60
N LYS A 145 -8.35 5.42 21.55
CA LYS A 145 -8.93 6.22 22.63
C LYS A 145 -8.80 5.48 23.96
N PRO A 146 -8.28 6.12 25.03
CA PRO A 146 -8.25 5.50 26.34
C PRO A 146 -9.66 5.14 26.77
N ALA A 147 -9.84 3.90 27.26
CA ALA A 147 -11.04 3.56 28.01
C ALA A 147 -11.19 4.55 29.17
N HIS A 148 -12.37 5.16 29.29
CA HIS A 148 -12.71 6.02 30.44
C HIS A 148 -12.65 5.23 31.75
#